data_AF-A0A4Y7SUF7-F1
#
_entry.id   AF-A0A4Y7SUF7-F1
#
_cell.length_a   1.000
_cell.length_b   1.000
_cell.length_c   1.000
_cell.angle_alpha   90.00
_cell.angle_beta   90.00
_cell.angle_gamma   90.00
#
_symmetry.space_group_name_H-M   'P 1'
#
loop_
_entity.id
_entity.type
_entity.pdbx_description
1 polymer ?
#
loop_
_entity_poly.entity_id
_entity_poly.type
_entity_poly.pdbx_seq_one_letter_code
_entity_poly.pdbx_strand_id
1 'polypeptide(L)'
;MLLALGLSTHLHTFARHIAPTDTNPDNVIRGLKAAIHNPNASQEAKERDIQRLQEMGAEPPNDMTSSADVPAHNLRSAPKIFLKLDDMEESMRKTTKQLLAESAEPEGGKMSNHVLGGYGATLTNPRTSEGAKQHAEQVLEENGAL
;
A
#
# COMPACT_ATOMS: atom_id res chain seq x y z
N MET A 1 -63.37 -14.54 -46.60
CA MET A 1 -63.08 -13.16 -46.16
C MET A 1 -63.22 -13.07 -44.65
N LEU A 2 -62.34 -12.29 -44.02
CA LEU A 2 -62.21 -11.92 -42.58
C LEU A 2 -61.59 -12.99 -41.66
N LEU A 3 -60.30 -12.89 -41.29
CA LEU A 3 -59.61 -11.98 -40.34
C LEU A 3 -59.89 -12.30 -38.87
N ALA A 4 -58.96 -13.02 -38.24
CA ALA A 4 -58.69 -12.97 -36.81
C ALA A 4 -57.18 -13.11 -36.59
N LEU A 5 -56.49 -11.97 -36.66
CA LEU A 5 -55.11 -11.81 -36.24
C LEU A 5 -55.09 -11.57 -34.73
N GLY A 6 -54.35 -12.40 -34.00
CA GLY A 6 -54.05 -12.24 -32.58
C GLY A 6 -53.45 -13.55 -32.05
N LEU A 7 -52.37 -13.59 -31.28
CA LEU A 7 -51.72 -12.59 -30.47
C LEU A 7 -50.19 -12.77 -30.57
N SER A 8 -49.50 -11.67 -30.80
CA SER A 8 -48.09 -11.49 -30.47
C SER A 8 -47.87 -11.76 -28.98
N THR A 9 -47.11 -12.80 -28.63
CA THR A 9 -46.60 -12.98 -27.27
C THR A 9 -45.10 -13.25 -27.31
N HIS A 10 -44.36 -12.14 -27.16
CA HIS A 10 -43.12 -12.04 -26.39
C HIS A 10 -41.91 -12.85 -26.88
N LEU A 11 -41.29 -12.40 -27.98
CA LEU A 11 -39.85 -12.16 -27.90
C LEU A 11 -39.63 -11.10 -26.81
N HIS A 12 -38.86 -11.39 -25.77
CA HIS A 12 -37.96 -10.48 -25.04
C HIS A 12 -37.24 -11.27 -23.94
N THR A 13 -36.46 -12.28 -24.34
CA THR A 13 -35.52 -12.91 -23.42
C THR A 13 -34.29 -12.01 -23.29
N PHE A 14 -34.38 -11.09 -22.33
CA PHE A 14 -33.29 -10.67 -21.45
C PHE A 14 -31.94 -10.34 -22.11
N ALA A 15 -31.87 -9.18 -22.77
CA ALA A 15 -30.62 -8.44 -22.82
C ALA A 15 -30.31 -7.96 -21.39
N ARG A 16 -29.53 -8.77 -20.66
CA ARG A 16 -28.99 -8.41 -19.34
C ARG A 16 -28.04 -7.24 -19.55
N HIS A 17 -28.58 -6.02 -19.48
CA HIS A 17 -27.82 -4.79 -19.40
C HIS A 17 -27.02 -4.85 -18.09
N ILE A 18 -25.76 -5.27 -18.19
CA ILE A 18 -24.78 -5.08 -17.12
C ILE A 18 -24.52 -3.57 -17.12
N ALA A 19 -25.18 -2.86 -16.21
CA ALA A 19 -24.92 -1.44 -16.01
C ALA A 19 -23.41 -1.25 -15.75
N PRO A 20 -22.76 -0.26 -16.38
CA PRO A 20 -21.40 0.07 -16.01
C PRO A 20 -21.43 0.47 -14.53
N THR A 21 -20.64 -0.23 -13.71
CA THR A 21 -20.50 0.11 -12.30
C THR A 21 -20.04 1.57 -12.21
N ASP A 22 -20.76 2.41 -11.48
CA ASP A 22 -20.37 3.78 -11.14
C ASP A 22 -19.03 3.74 -10.40
N THR A 23 -17.97 3.71 -11.19
CA THR A 23 -16.62 3.53 -10.69
C THR A 23 -16.08 4.93 -10.45
N ASN A 24 -15.99 5.32 -9.18
CA ASN A 24 -15.45 6.62 -8.82
C ASN A 24 -14.00 6.72 -9.36
N PRO A 25 -13.71 7.68 -10.26
CA PRO A 25 -12.40 7.79 -10.90
C PRO A 25 -11.26 7.92 -9.89
N ASP A 26 -11.50 8.58 -8.75
CA ASP A 26 -10.49 8.73 -7.70
C ASP A 26 -10.07 7.39 -7.10
N ASN A 27 -11.01 6.46 -6.95
CA ASN A 27 -10.71 5.13 -6.41
C ASN A 27 -9.87 4.31 -7.41
N VAL A 28 -10.15 4.47 -8.71
CA VAL A 28 -9.38 3.84 -9.77
C VAL A 28 -7.96 4.40 -9.80
N ILE A 29 -7.82 5.72 -9.77
CA ILE A 29 -6.52 6.41 -9.76
C ILE A 29 -5.69 5.95 -8.55
N ARG A 30 -6.29 5.86 -7.36
CA ARG A 30 -5.61 5.35 -6.15
C ARG A 30 -5.16 3.90 -6.31
N GLY A 31 -6.02 3.03 -6.85
CA GLY A 31 -5.70 1.63 -7.08
C GLY A 31 -4.55 1.44 -8.07
N LEU A 32 -4.58 2.16 -9.19
CA LEU A 32 -3.53 2.13 -10.21
C LEU A 32 -2.19 2.62 -9.64
N LYS A 33 -2.19 3.71 -8.85
CA LYS A 33 -0.98 4.19 -8.16
C LYS A 33 -0.40 3.14 -7.21
N ALA A 34 -1.25 2.47 -6.42
CA ALA A 34 -0.81 1.41 -5.52
C ALA A 34 -0.20 0.21 -6.27
N ALA A 35 -0.79 -0.17 -7.40
CA ALA A 35 -0.29 -1.25 -8.24
C ALA A 35 1.10 -0.93 -8.84
N ILE A 36 1.35 0.32 -9.23
CA ILE A 36 2.66 0.76 -9.74
C ILE A 36 3.77 0.60 -8.70
N HIS A 37 3.49 0.91 -7.42
CA HIS A 37 4.47 0.76 -6.33
C HIS A 37 4.59 -0.67 -5.80
N ASN A 38 3.72 -1.61 -6.20
CA ASN A 38 3.80 -2.98 -5.75
C ASN A 38 5.09 -3.65 -6.28
N PRO A 39 6.03 -4.10 -5.42
CA PRO A 39 7.26 -4.76 -5.87
C PRO A 39 7.00 -6.10 -6.57
N ASN A 40 5.85 -6.73 -6.30
CA ASN A 40 5.47 -8.01 -6.90
C ASN A 40 4.73 -7.84 -8.25
N ALA A 41 4.40 -6.61 -8.65
CA ALA A 41 3.78 -6.36 -9.95
C ALA A 41 4.84 -6.42 -11.07
N SER A 42 4.47 -7.02 -12.20
CA SER A 42 5.33 -7.08 -13.39
C SER A 42 5.52 -5.69 -14.01
N GLN A 43 6.62 -5.50 -14.73
CA GLN A 43 6.92 -4.22 -15.38
C GLN A 43 5.85 -3.83 -16.43
N GLU A 44 5.38 -4.81 -17.21
CA GLU A 44 4.27 -4.61 -18.16
C GLU A 44 2.96 -4.17 -17.46
N ALA A 45 2.67 -4.73 -16.28
CA ALA A 45 1.49 -4.32 -15.51
C ALA A 45 1.61 -2.86 -15.05
N LYS A 46 2.78 -2.46 -14.56
CA LYS A 46 3.05 -1.08 -14.14
C LYS A 46 2.92 -0.10 -15.31
N GLU A 47 3.45 -0.44 -16.48
CA GLU A 47 3.34 0.38 -17.69
C GLU A 47 1.88 0.56 -18.13
N ARG A 48 1.09 -0.51 -18.11
CA ARG A 48 -0.36 -0.45 -18.40
C ARG A 48 -1.09 0.45 -17.40
N ASP A 49 -0.77 0.35 -16.11
CA ASP A 49 -1.39 1.18 -15.08
C ASP A 49 -1.02 2.66 -15.22
N ILE A 50 0.22 2.95 -15.61
CA ILE A 50 0.69 4.30 -15.94
C ILE A 50 -0.09 4.88 -17.13
N GLN A 51 -0.25 4.11 -18.22
CA GLN A 51 -1.03 4.56 -19.38
C GLN A 51 -2.49 4.83 -18.98
N ARG A 52 -3.07 3.98 -18.14
CA ARG A 52 -4.45 4.16 -17.67
C ARG A 52 -4.60 5.40 -16.77
N LEU A 53 -3.60 5.74 -15.96
CA LEU A 53 -3.56 6.98 -15.19
C LEU A 53 -3.52 8.21 -16.10
N GLN A 54 -2.67 8.18 -17.13
CA GLN A 54 -2.57 9.27 -18.12
C GLN A 54 -3.89 9.47 -18.88
N GLU A 55 -4.55 8.40 -19.28
CA GLU A 55 -5.86 8.45 -19.94
C GLU A 55 -6.93 9.10 -19.04
N MET A 56 -6.83 8.91 -17.72
CA MET A 56 -7.71 9.54 -16.73
C MET A 56 -7.29 10.97 -16.36
N GLY A 57 -6.21 11.51 -16.94
CA GLY A 57 -5.67 12.83 -16.60
C GLY A 57 -4.99 12.89 -15.24
N ALA A 58 -4.61 11.74 -14.66
CA ALA A 58 -3.90 11.67 -13.40
C ALA A 58 -2.39 11.54 -13.63
N GLU A 59 -1.59 12.29 -12.88
CA GLU A 59 -0.14 12.24 -13.02
C GLU A 59 0.43 10.90 -12.52
N PRO A 60 1.30 10.25 -13.32
CA PRO A 60 1.99 9.05 -12.89
C PRO A 60 2.98 9.37 -11.75
N PRO A 61 3.31 8.38 -10.89
CA PRO A 61 4.27 8.59 -9.84
C PRO A 61 5.65 8.99 -10.40
N ASN A 62 6.22 10.07 -9.85
CA ASN A 62 7.47 10.72 -10.29
C ASN A 62 8.71 9.81 -10.20
N ASP A 63 8.58 8.70 -9.50
CA ASP A 63 9.60 7.69 -9.27
C ASP A 63 10.01 6.95 -10.55
N MET A 64 9.18 7.03 -11.61
CA MET A 64 9.42 6.34 -12.90
C MET A 64 9.62 7.27 -14.10
N THR A 65 9.47 8.60 -13.93
CA THR A 65 9.63 9.57 -15.02
C THR A 65 11.06 10.15 -15.14
N SER A 66 12.03 9.61 -14.40
CA SER A 66 13.42 10.08 -14.42
C SER A 66 14.22 9.62 -15.65
N SER A 67 13.64 9.67 -16.85
CA SER A 67 14.35 9.44 -18.12
C SER A 67 14.45 10.65 -19.04
N ALA A 68 13.95 11.83 -18.66
CA ALA A 68 14.28 13.08 -19.36
C ALA A 68 14.20 14.27 -18.41
N ASP A 69 15.31 15.01 -18.30
CA ASP A 69 15.44 16.32 -17.64
C ASP A 69 15.16 16.40 -16.13
N VAL A 70 16.06 15.83 -15.33
CA VAL A 70 16.24 16.27 -13.94
C VAL A 70 17.37 17.31 -13.89
N PRO A 71 17.10 18.61 -13.66
CA PRO A 71 18.16 19.50 -13.22
C PRO A 71 18.59 19.00 -11.85
N ALA A 72 19.79 18.44 -11.78
CA ALA A 72 20.40 17.95 -10.57
C ALA A 72 20.22 18.98 -9.45
N HIS A 73 19.34 18.68 -8.48
CA HIS A 73 19.28 19.45 -7.26
C HIS A 73 20.55 19.16 -6.46
N ASN A 74 21.61 19.89 -6.82
CA ASN A 74 22.71 20.34 -6.00
C ASN A 74 23.04 19.43 -4.80
N LEU A 75 23.58 18.23 -5.07
CA LEU A 75 24.55 17.63 -4.16
C LEU A 75 25.86 18.40 -4.30
N ARG A 76 25.78 19.60 -3.70
CA ARG A 76 26.82 20.52 -3.30
C ARG A 76 28.15 19.79 -3.18
N SER A 77 29.12 20.21 -3.96
CA SER A 77 30.53 19.89 -3.81
C SER A 77 30.89 19.94 -2.32
N ALA A 78 30.92 18.77 -1.67
CA ALA A 78 31.39 18.68 -0.31
C ALA A 78 32.86 19.09 -0.36
N PRO A 79 33.30 20.14 0.35
CA PRO A 79 34.71 20.34 0.55
C PRO A 79 35.24 19.06 1.19
N LYS A 80 36.32 18.50 0.65
CA LYS A 80 37.11 17.47 1.33
C LYS A 80 37.69 18.12 2.58
N ILE A 81 36.90 18.23 3.64
CA ILE A 81 37.41 18.55 4.96
C ILE A 81 38.05 17.26 5.43
N PHE A 82 39.37 17.19 5.30
CA PHE A 82 40.19 16.22 6.02
C PHE A 82 40.10 16.58 7.52
N LEU A 83 39.00 16.20 8.15
CA LEU A 83 38.90 16.16 9.60
C LEU A 83 39.61 14.88 10.03
N LYS A 84 40.70 15.05 10.78
CA LYS A 84 41.39 13.93 11.42
C LYS A 84 40.36 13.19 12.26
N LEU A 85 40.21 11.90 11.96
CA LEU A 85 39.18 11.01 12.49
C LEU A 85 39.27 10.84 14.03
N ASP A 86 40.42 11.19 14.62
CA ASP A 86 40.73 10.96 16.02
C ASP A 86 39.97 11.89 16.98
N ASP A 87 39.57 13.10 16.54
CA ASP A 87 38.94 14.10 17.43
C ASP A 87 37.40 14.00 17.48
N MET A 88 36.77 13.28 16.54
CA MET A 88 35.30 13.25 16.41
C MET A 88 34.65 12.02 17.08
N GLU A 89 35.40 10.95 17.32
CA GLU A 89 34.89 9.78 18.05
C GLU A 89 34.61 10.09 19.54
N GLU A 90 35.39 10.96 20.16
CA GLU A 90 35.28 11.23 21.59
C GLU A 90 34.00 12.02 21.94
N SER A 91 33.61 12.97 21.08
CA SER A 91 32.36 13.71 21.22
C SER A 91 31.14 12.80 21.01
N MET A 92 31.22 11.83 20.09
CA MET A 92 30.14 10.89 19.80
C MET A 92 30.02 9.81 20.88
N ARG A 93 31.13 9.33 21.45
CA ARG A 93 31.11 8.36 22.56
C ARG A 93 30.53 8.96 23.85
N LYS A 94 30.77 10.25 24.10
CA LYS A 94 30.23 10.92 25.29
C LYS A 94 28.71 11.12 25.20
N THR A 95 28.19 11.55 24.05
CA THR A 95 26.75 11.71 23.85
C THR A 95 26.02 10.36 23.82
N THR A 96 26.60 9.35 23.15
CA THR A 96 26.00 8.01 23.10
C THR A 96 26.00 7.33 24.46
N LYS A 97 27.07 7.41 25.25
CA LYS A 97 27.13 6.79 26.59
C LYS A 97 26.22 7.47 27.62
N GLN A 98 25.90 8.75 27.41
CA GLN A 98 24.99 9.51 28.26
C GLN A 98 23.51 9.29 27.88
N LEU A 99 23.22 8.89 26.63
CA LEU A 99 21.88 8.50 26.17
C LEU A 99 21.57 7.00 26.37
N LEU A 100 22.58 6.12 26.35
CA LEU A 100 22.37 4.68 26.47
C LEU A 100 22.08 4.19 27.90
N ALA A 101 22.26 5.05 28.91
CA ALA A 101 22.10 4.69 30.31
C ALA A 101 20.68 4.90 30.88
N GLU A 102 19.75 5.50 30.12
CA GLU A 102 18.42 5.90 30.65
C GLU A 102 17.20 5.22 29.97
N SER A 103 17.35 4.41 28.92
CA SER A 103 16.19 3.77 28.28
C SER A 103 16.44 2.31 27.89
N ALA A 104 16.69 1.47 28.89
CA ALA A 104 16.41 0.05 28.76
C ALA A 104 14.90 -0.18 28.94
N GLU A 105 14.11 0.21 27.94
CA GLU A 105 12.71 -0.23 27.80
C GLU A 105 12.48 -0.60 26.33
N PRO A 106 12.20 -1.87 26.00
CA PRO A 106 11.84 -2.25 24.65
C PRO A 106 10.44 -1.71 24.36
N GLU A 107 10.36 -0.50 23.80
CA GLU A 107 9.13 0.04 23.22
C GLU A 107 8.76 -0.82 22.00
N GLY A 108 8.07 -1.94 22.28
CA GLY A 108 7.31 -2.69 21.31
C GLY A 108 6.25 -1.76 20.74
N GLY A 109 6.49 -1.28 19.52
CA GLY A 109 5.61 -0.35 18.83
C GLY A 109 4.18 -0.88 18.80
N LYS A 110 3.30 -0.27 19.60
CA LYS A 110 1.89 -0.65 19.75
C LYS A 110 1.25 -0.76 18.37
N MET A 111 0.75 -1.94 18.02
CA MET A 111 0.09 -2.14 16.73
C MET A 111 -1.21 -1.34 16.66
N SER A 112 -1.57 -0.90 15.44
CA SER A 112 -2.82 -0.18 15.20
C SER A 112 -4.04 -1.05 15.55
N ASN A 113 -5.08 -0.43 16.13
CA ASN A 113 -6.34 -1.11 16.49
C ASN A 113 -6.96 -1.89 15.33
N HIS A 114 -6.77 -1.44 14.08
CA HIS A 114 -7.26 -2.16 12.91
C HIS A 114 -6.56 -3.52 12.71
N VAL A 115 -5.25 -3.56 12.97
CA VAL A 115 -4.43 -4.77 12.88
C VAL A 115 -4.80 -5.74 13.99
N LEU A 116 -4.91 -5.27 15.24
CA LEU A 116 -5.35 -6.07 16.38
C LEU A 116 -6.76 -6.65 16.16
N GLY A 117 -7.68 -5.86 15.62
CA GLY A 117 -9.02 -6.35 15.25
C GLY A 117 -8.98 -7.48 14.21
N GLY A 118 -8.04 -7.44 13.25
CA GLY A 118 -7.83 -8.51 12.28
C GLY A 118 -7.33 -9.81 12.92
N TYR A 119 -6.40 -9.72 13.88
CA TYR A 119 -5.96 -10.87 14.66
C TYR A 119 -7.09 -11.43 15.54
N GLY A 120 -7.94 -10.58 16.13
CA GLY A 120 -9.14 -11.02 16.83
C GLY A 120 -10.12 -11.80 15.93
N ALA A 121 -10.32 -11.35 14.69
CA ALA A 121 -11.15 -12.07 13.72
C ALA A 121 -10.57 -13.45 13.38
N THR A 122 -9.24 -13.56 13.31
CA THR A 122 -8.53 -14.82 13.05
C THR A 122 -8.84 -15.89 14.09
N LEU A 123 -8.96 -15.52 15.38
CA LEU A 123 -9.31 -16.43 16.47
C LEU A 123 -10.72 -17.03 16.32
N THR A 124 -11.68 -16.24 15.84
CA THR A 124 -13.08 -16.68 15.70
C THR A 124 -13.38 -17.39 14.38
N ASN A 125 -12.49 -17.28 13.39
CA ASN A 125 -12.73 -17.85 12.06
C ASN A 125 -12.54 -19.38 12.07
N PRO A 126 -13.59 -20.17 11.76
CA PRO A 126 -13.52 -21.63 11.79
C PRO A 126 -12.65 -22.22 10.67
N ARG A 127 -12.32 -21.43 9.64
CA ARG A 127 -11.43 -21.85 8.54
C ARG A 127 -9.95 -21.61 8.81
N THR A 128 -9.62 -20.94 9.92
CA THR A 128 -8.24 -20.66 10.30
C THR A 128 -7.62 -21.89 10.97
N SER A 129 -6.37 -22.19 10.65
CA SER A 129 -5.61 -23.27 11.30
C SER A 129 -5.24 -22.92 12.75
N GLU A 130 -5.03 -23.96 13.58
CA GLU A 130 -4.67 -23.77 14.99
C GLU A 130 -3.35 -23.00 15.17
N GLY A 131 -2.32 -23.26 14.35
CA GLY A 131 -1.07 -22.50 14.42
C GLY A 131 -1.24 -21.00 14.11
N ALA A 132 -2.15 -20.66 13.19
CA ALA A 132 -2.44 -19.25 12.89
C ALA A 132 -3.23 -18.57 14.02
N LYS A 133 -4.10 -19.30 14.73
CA LYS A 133 -4.79 -18.78 15.92
C LYS A 133 -3.82 -18.54 17.07
N GLN A 134 -2.92 -19.48 17.35
CA GLN A 134 -1.89 -19.32 18.38
C GLN A 134 -1.01 -18.09 18.13
N HIS A 135 -0.60 -17.87 16.88
CA HIS A 135 0.16 -16.67 16.54
C HIS A 135 -0.68 -15.39 16.72
N ALA A 136 -1.95 -15.39 16.32
CA ALA A 136 -2.85 -14.26 16.54
C ALA A 136 -3.05 -13.95 18.03
N GLU A 137 -3.16 -14.98 18.87
CA GLU A 137 -3.27 -14.87 20.33
C GLU A 137 -2.01 -14.24 20.93
N GLN A 138 -0.83 -14.75 20.57
CA GLN A 138 0.45 -14.19 21.03
C GLN A 138 0.58 -12.70 20.67
N VAL A 139 0.24 -12.33 19.43
CA VAL A 139 0.30 -10.92 18.99
C VAL A 139 -0.67 -10.05 19.80
N LEU A 140 -1.86 -10.55 20.14
CA LEU A 140 -2.81 -9.81 20.96
C LEU A 140 -2.32 -9.65 22.40
N GLU A 141 -1.68 -10.66 22.99
CA GLU A 141 -1.15 -10.63 24.36
C GLU A 141 0.03 -9.66 24.47
N GLU A 142 0.99 -9.74 23.54
CA GLU A 142 2.15 -8.84 23.46
C GLU A 142 1.73 -7.37 23.33
N ASN A 143 0.57 -7.11 22.73
CA ASN A 143 0.02 -5.76 22.55
C ASN A 143 -1.03 -5.37 23.62
N GLY A 144 -1.29 -6.23 24.62
CA GLY A 144 -2.25 -5.96 25.69
C GLY A 144 -3.71 -5.86 25.24
N ALA A 145 -4.09 -6.64 24.22
CA ALA A 145 -5.41 -6.66 23.59
C ALA A 145 -6.25 -7.91 23.91
N LEU A 146 -5.78 -8.75 24.85
CA LEU A 146 -6.43 -9.98 25.35
C LEU A 146 -7.06 -9.78 26.73
#